data_AF-A0A939W6R5-F1
#
_entry.id   AF-A0A939W6R5-F1
#
_cell.length_a   1.000
_cell.length_b   1.000
_cell.length_c   1.000
_cell.angle_alpha   90.00
_cell.angle_beta   90.00
_cell.angle_gamma   90.00
#
_symmetry.space_group_name_H-M   'P 1'
#
loop_
_entity.id
_entity.type
_entity.pdbx_description
1 polymer ?
#
loop_
_entity_poly.entity_id
_entity_poly.type
_entity_poly.pdbx_seq_one_letter_code
_entity_poly.pdbx_strand_id
1 'polypeptide(L)' 'MEGNKYNIISFQGDVYTKNAGLTVHPNPDTVIRVFMAWYGSKKPVKIPGQELTAPERVGFTVVEWGGCEAR' A
#
# COMPACT_ATOMS: atom_id res chain seq x y z
N MET A 1 -11.52 9.58 -0.54
CA MET A 1 -11.64 8.69 -1.72
C MET A 1 -13.05 8.76 -2.31
N GLU A 2 -14.09 8.60 -1.48
CA GLU A 2 -15.48 8.84 -1.86
C GLU A 2 -15.73 10.31 -2.23
N GLY A 3 -16.67 10.58 -3.14
CA GLY A 3 -17.03 11.93 -3.60
C GLY A 3 -16.05 12.56 -4.61
N ASN A 4 -14.92 11.92 -4.89
CA ASN A 4 -13.96 12.39 -5.88
C ASN A 4 -14.35 11.96 -7.30
N LYS A 5 -14.28 12.89 -8.27
CA LYS A 5 -14.50 12.56 -9.70
C LYS A 5 -13.45 11.60 -10.25
N TYR A 6 -12.20 11.77 -9.83
CA TYR A 6 -11.09 10.85 -10.07
C TYR A 6 -10.26 10.73 -8.78
N ASN A 7 -9.66 9.58 -8.54
CA ASN A 7 -8.67 9.39 -7.48
C ASN A 7 -7.32 9.10 -8.12
N ILE A 8 -6.27 9.79 -7.68
CA ILE A 8 -4.89 9.41 -7.97
C ILE A 8 -4.44 8.55 -6.80
N ILE A 9 -3.93 7.35 -7.10
CA ILE A 9 -3.59 6.34 -6.10
C ILE A 9 -2.13 5.94 -6.27
N SER A 10 -1.40 5.85 -5.16
CA SER A 10 -0.06 5.28 -5.11
C SER A 10 0.08 4.28 -3.98
N PHE A 11 0.67 3.12 -4.27
CA PHE A 11 1.02 2.12 -3.27
C PHE A 11 2.46 2.36 -2.81
N GLN A 12 2.64 2.62 -1.51
CA GLN A 12 3.93 2.86 -0.92
C GLN A 12 4.63 1.52 -0.61
N GLY A 13 5.88 1.39 -1.05
CA GLY A 13 6.74 0.23 -0.80
C GLY A 13 7.73 0.47 0.35
N ASP A 14 9.02 0.31 0.07
CA ASP A 14 10.12 0.33 1.05
C ASP A 14 10.12 1.52 2.02
N VAL A 15 9.71 2.69 1.57
CA VAL A 15 9.70 3.91 2.39
C VAL A 15 8.73 3.79 3.56
N TYR A 16 7.56 3.16 3.36
CA TYR A 16 6.60 2.92 4.44
C TYR A 16 7.11 1.81 5.38
N THR A 17 7.62 0.72 4.83
CA THR A 17 8.16 -0.42 5.61
C THR A 17 9.31 -0.01 6.54
N LYS A 18 10.17 0.92 6.11
CA LYS A 18 11.30 1.44 6.92
C LYS A 18 10.86 2.34 8.07
N ASN A 19 9.75 3.05 7.92
CA ASN A 19 9.32 4.08 8.87
C ASN A 19 8.27 3.56 9.87
N ALA A 20 7.58 2.46 9.56
CA ALA A 20 6.61 1.83 10.45
C ALA A 20 7.11 0.45 10.88
N GLY A 21 7.51 0.32 12.15
CA GLY A 21 7.92 -0.98 12.72
C GLY A 21 6.73 -1.93 12.89
N LEU A 22 6.93 -3.22 12.56
CA LEU A 22 5.96 -4.29 12.77
C LEU A 22 6.68 -5.47 13.46
N THR A 23 6.19 -5.88 14.63
CA THR A 23 6.69 -7.06 15.37
C THR A 23 5.53 -8.01 15.58
N VAL A 24 5.71 -9.28 15.20
CA VAL A 24 4.68 -10.33 15.31
C VAL A 24 5.30 -11.57 15.94
N HIS A 25 4.60 -12.17 16.90
CA HIS A 25 4.98 -13.43 17.53
C HIS A 25 3.84 -14.45 17.46
N PRO A 26 4.08 -15.69 16.99
CA PRO A 26 5.35 -16.20 16.43
C PRO A 26 5.80 -15.44 15.18
N ASN A 27 7.07 -15.59 14.77
CA ASN A 27 7.57 -14.88 13.59
C ASN A 27 6.88 -15.43 12.32
N PRO A 28 6.32 -14.57 11.46
CA PRO A 28 5.72 -15.02 10.21
C PRO A 28 6.77 -15.49 9.20
N ASP A 29 6.39 -16.48 8.41
CA ASP A 29 7.15 -16.98 7.26
C ASP A 29 7.07 -15.99 6.08
N THR A 30 5.92 -15.34 5.93
CA THR A 30 5.68 -14.33 4.89
C THR A 30 5.07 -13.06 5.49
N VAL A 31 5.62 -11.90 5.15
CA VAL A 31 5.05 -10.59 5.51
C VAL A 31 4.74 -9.79 4.25
N ILE A 32 3.49 -9.41 4.08
CA ILE A 32 3.02 -8.55 2.99
C ILE A 32 2.57 -7.24 3.61
N ARG A 33 3.13 -6.12 3.16
CA ARG A 33 2.75 -4.78 3.64
C ARG A 33 2.30 -3.93 2.48
N VAL A 34 1.10 -3.39 2.59
CA VAL A 34 0.52 -2.52 1.57
C VAL A 34 0.03 -1.25 2.25
N PHE A 35 0.50 -0.11 1.77
CA PHE A 35 0.00 1.19 2.19
C PHE A 35 -0.44 2.01 0.98
N MET A 36 -1.73 2.29 0.91
CA MET A 36 -2.33 3.03 -0.19
C MET A 36 -2.47 4.52 0.16
N ALA A 37 -1.74 5.38 -0.54
CA ALA A 37 -1.94 6.82 -0.50
C ALA A 37 -2.86 7.25 -1.66
N TRP A 38 -3.81 8.16 -1.40
CA TRP A 38 -4.66 8.70 -2.48
C TRP A 38 -4.92 10.20 -2.31
N TYR A 39 -5.27 10.88 -3.40
CA TYR A 39 -5.89 12.20 -3.34
C TYR A 39 -6.91 12.38 -4.48
N GLY A 40 -7.85 13.30 -4.27
CA GLY A 40 -8.89 13.61 -5.25
C GLY A 40 -8.40 14.47 -6.41
N SER A 41 -8.83 14.16 -7.63
CA SER A 41 -8.60 15.00 -8.81
C SER A 41 -9.91 15.34 -9.53
N LYS A 42 -9.99 16.59 -10.01
CA LYS A 42 -11.13 17.08 -10.83
C LYS A 42 -11.02 16.65 -12.30
N LYS A 43 -9.82 16.26 -12.74
CA LYS A 43 -9.51 15.89 -14.14
C LYS A 43 -8.76 14.55 -14.17
N PRO A 44 -8.91 13.75 -15.23
CA PRO A 44 -8.07 12.56 -15.38
C PRO A 44 -6.61 12.98 -15.56
N VAL A 45 -5.70 12.27 -14.92
CA VAL A 45 -4.25 12.48 -15.05
C VAL A 45 -3.63 11.19 -15.54
N LYS A 46 -2.84 11.26 -16.62
CA LYS A 46 -2.07 10.11 -17.09
C LYS A 46 -0.82 9.99 -16.20
N ILE A 47 -0.76 8.90 -15.46
CA ILE A 47 0.39 8.56 -14.60
C ILE A 47 1.06 7.30 -15.14
N PRO A 48 2.37 7.12 -14.92
CA PRO A 48 3.03 5.85 -15.16
C PRO A 48 2.36 4.72 -14.38
N GLY A 49 2.36 3.51 -14.94
CA GLY A 49 1.95 2.31 -14.19
C GLY A 49 2.88 2.09 -13.01
N GLN A 50 2.32 1.63 -11.90
CA GLN A 50 3.10 1.19 -10.75
C GLN A 50 3.42 -0.29 -10.91
N GLU A 51 4.69 -0.66 -10.70
CA GLU A 51 5.07 -2.07 -10.63
C GLU A 51 4.64 -2.63 -9.28
N LEU A 52 3.71 -3.58 -9.31
CA LEU A 52 3.22 -4.26 -8.12
C LEU A 52 3.76 -5.69 -8.14
N THR A 53 4.31 -6.11 -7.00
CA THR A 53 4.73 -7.49 -6.79
C THR A 53 3.71 -8.21 -5.91
N ALA A 54 3.50 -9.49 -6.20
CA ALA A 54 2.69 -10.38 -5.40
C ALA A 54 3.60 -11.52 -4.91
N PRO A 55 4.22 -11.39 -3.73
CA PRO A 55 5.04 -12.45 -3.19
C PRO A 55 4.19 -13.70 -2.91
N GLU A 56 4.79 -14.87 -3.07
CA GLU A 56 4.16 -16.14 -2.70
C GLU A 56 3.86 -16.17 -1.20
N ARG A 57 2.71 -16.77 -0.83
CA ARG A 57 2.29 -16.91 0.57
C ARG A 57 2.69 -18.28 1.08
N VAL A 58 3.81 -18.34 1.79
CA VAL A 58 4.32 -19.59 2.37
C VAL A 58 4.14 -19.53 3.89
N GLY A 59 3.64 -20.62 4.47
CA GLY A 59 3.51 -20.77 5.93
C GLY A 59 2.61 -19.74 6.60
N PHE A 60 2.96 -19.35 7.83
CA PHE A 60 2.28 -18.30 8.56
C PHE A 60 2.51 -16.95 7.88
N THR A 61 1.46 -16.45 7.22
CA THR A 61 1.50 -15.19 6.47
C THR A 61 0.78 -14.08 7.22
N VAL A 62 1.46 -12.95 7.40
CA VAL A 62 0.89 -11.70 7.91
C VAL A 62 0.70 -10.73 6.76
N VAL A 63 -0.50 -10.13 6.70
CA VAL A 63 -0.81 -9.05 5.76
C VAL A 63 -1.15 -7.79 6.55
N GLU A 64 -0.31 -6.77 6.42
CA GLU A 64 -0.60 -5.42 6.91
C GLU A 64 -1.18 -4.59 5.76
N TRP A 65 -2.37 -4.03 6.00
CA TRP A 65 -3.06 -3.17 5.03
C TRP A 65 -3.42 -1.83 5.67
N GLY A 66 -2.92 -0.74 5.09
CA GLY A 66 -3.22 0.61 5.51
C GLY A 66 -3.45 1.55 4.33
N GLY A 67 -3.86 2.77 4.65
CA GLY A 67 -3.90 3.84 3.66
C GLY A 67 -4.33 5.16 4.25
N CYS A 68 -3.99 6.24 3.55
CA CYS A 68 -4.41 7.59 3.92
C CYS A 68 -4.66 8.48 2.70
N GLU A 69 -5.46 9.52 2.93
CA GLU A 69 -5.52 10.64 2.00
C GLU A 69 -4.23 11.46 2.12
N ALA A 70 -3.50 11.56 1.00
CA ALA A 70 -2.36 12.45 0.86
C ALA A 70 -2.87 13.90 0.87
N ARG A 71 -2.29 14.71 1.74
CA ARG A 71 -2.58 16.15 1.88
C ARG A 71 -1.69 16.98 0.98
#